data_AF-A0A1W9YPT0-F1
#
_entry.id   AF-A0A1W9YPT0-F1
#
_cell.length_a   1.000
_cell.length_b   1.000
_cell.length_c   1.000
_cell.angle_alpha   90.00
_cell.angle_beta   90.00
_cell.angle_gamma   90.00
#
_symmetry.space_group_name_H-M   'P 1'
#
loop_
_entity.id
_entity.type
_entity.pdbx_description
1 polymer ?
#
loop_
_entity_poly.entity_id
_entity_poly.type
_entity_poly.pdbx_seq_one_letter_code
_entity_poly.pdbx_strand_id
1 'polypeptide(L)' 'NIGDANVGFFNSGNSNEGFFNTGMFNNGIYNSGVASTGIANSGNASSGVANSGDNSSGAFNQGDNQAGFFGQP' A
#
# COMPACT_ATOMS: atom_id res chain seq x y z
N ASN A 1 15.23 -4.82 -7.56
CA ASN A 1 14.59 -4.96 -6.24
C ASN A 1 15.68 -5.00 -5.17
N ILE A 2 15.44 -4.41 -4.00
CA ILE A 2 16.34 -4.44 -2.84
C ILE A 2 15.64 -5.24 -1.74
N GLY A 3 16.33 -6.19 -1.11
CA GLY A 3 15.78 -7.14 -0.13
C GLY A 3 15.17 -8.40 -0.76
N ASP A 4 14.51 -9.24 0.03
CA ASP A 4 14.16 -10.61 -0.35
C ASP A 4 12.74 -10.79 -0.92
N ALA A 5 12.56 -11.82 -1.74
CA ALA A 5 11.26 -12.31 -2.25
C ALA A 5 10.38 -11.27 -2.99
N ASN A 6 10.97 -10.18 -3.48
CA ASN A 6 10.23 -9.18 -4.25
C ASN A 6 10.04 -9.58 -5.72
N VAL A 7 8.80 -9.49 -6.22
CA VAL A 7 8.42 -9.76 -7.62
C VAL A 7 8.09 -8.46 -8.33
N GLY A 8 8.59 -8.28 -9.56
CA GLY A 8 8.41 -7.06 -10.36
C GLY A 8 9.62 -6.13 -10.32
N PHE A 9 9.41 -4.80 -10.33
CA PHE A 9 10.46 -3.81 -10.53
C PHE A 9 10.50 -2.73 -9.44
N PHE A 10 11.71 -2.28 -9.11
CA PHE A 10 11.96 -1.16 -8.18
C PHE A 10 11.33 -1.31 -6.78
N ASN A 11 11.07 -2.54 -6.34
CA ASN A 11 10.59 -2.78 -4.98
C ASN A 11 11.77 -2.77 -3.98
N SER A 12 11.52 -2.27 -2.76
CA SER A 12 12.46 -2.25 -1.64
C SER A 12 11.84 -2.85 -0.38
N GLY A 13 12.53 -3.78 0.27
CA GLY A 13 12.06 -4.48 1.46
C GLY A 13 11.80 -5.96 1.18
N ASN A 14 10.70 -6.53 1.68
CA ASN A 14 10.48 -7.98 1.65
C ASN A 14 9.12 -8.37 1.07
N SER A 15 9.09 -9.36 0.18
CA SER A 15 7.85 -9.99 -0.32
C SER A 15 6.85 -9.00 -0.95
N ASN A 16 7.33 -7.97 -1.65
CA ASN A 16 6.47 -7.05 -2.37
C ASN A 16 6.27 -7.51 -3.83
N GLU A 17 5.07 -7.34 -4.36
CA GLU A 17 4.69 -7.70 -5.73
C GLU A 17 4.27 -6.44 -6.50
N GLY A 18 4.84 -6.22 -7.68
CA GLY A 18 4.48 -5.11 -8.58
C GLY A 18 5.61 -4.09 -8.74
N PHE A 19 5.31 -2.80 -8.58
CA PHE A 19 6.21 -1.71 -8.95
C PHE A 19 6.37 -0.68 -7.83
N PHE A 20 7.62 -0.29 -7.54
CA PHE A 20 7.95 0.82 -6.63
C PHE A 20 7.38 0.68 -5.20
N ASN A 21 7.10 -0.53 -4.73
CA ASN A 21 6.63 -0.71 -3.36
C ASN A 21 7.81 -0.66 -2.38
N THR A 22 7.57 -0.10 -1.19
CA THR A 22 8.54 -0.07 -0.08
C THR A 22 7.93 -0.65 1.20
N GLY A 23 8.70 -1.47 1.91
CA GLY A 23 8.27 -2.15 3.12
C GLY A 23 8.03 -3.64 2.91
N MET A 24 6.89 -4.17 3.37
CA MET A 24 6.67 -5.63 3.38
C MET A 24 5.29 -6.03 2.86
N PHE A 25 5.21 -7.13 2.10
CA PHE A 25 3.95 -7.74 1.68
C PHE A 25 3.00 -6.83 0.91
N ASN A 26 3.51 -5.81 0.22
CA ASN A 26 2.68 -4.92 -0.57
C ASN A 26 2.44 -5.47 -1.97
N ASN A 27 1.23 -5.33 -2.50
CA ASN A 27 0.89 -5.72 -3.87
C ASN A 27 0.37 -4.53 -4.67
N GLY A 28 0.97 -4.25 -5.83
CA GLY A 28 0.51 -3.22 -6.75
C GLY A 28 1.59 -2.18 -7.04
N ILE A 29 1.23 -0.90 -7.01
CA ILE A 29 2.08 0.19 -7.47
C ILE A 29 2.26 1.23 -6.37
N TYR A 30 3.51 1.52 -6.02
CA TYR A 30 3.87 2.65 -5.15
C TYR A 30 3.24 2.60 -3.76
N ASN A 31 3.10 1.41 -3.18
CA ASN A 31 2.64 1.29 -1.79
C ASN A 31 3.83 1.38 -0.83
N SER A 32 3.62 2.07 0.30
CA SER A 32 4.61 2.22 1.37
C SER A 32 4.01 1.77 2.70
N GLY A 33 4.65 0.81 3.35
CA GLY A 33 4.19 0.25 4.63
C GLY A 33 4.17 -1.28 4.60
N VAL A 34 3.19 -1.87 5.28
CA VAL A 34 3.05 -3.32 5.40
C VAL A 34 1.67 -3.77 4.93
N ALA A 35 1.63 -4.84 4.11
CA ALA A 35 0.41 -5.53 3.71
C ALA A 35 -0.64 -4.65 3.01
N SER A 36 -0.19 -3.68 2.19
CA SER A 36 -1.09 -2.81 1.43
C SER A 36 -1.25 -3.27 -0.02
N THR A 37 -2.46 -3.17 -0.56
CA THR A 37 -2.79 -3.60 -1.93
C THR A 37 -3.42 -2.48 -2.75
N GLY A 38 -2.93 -2.27 -3.98
CA GLY A 38 -3.47 -1.28 -4.90
C GLY A 38 -2.42 -0.24 -5.32
N ILE A 39 -2.80 1.04 -5.33
CA ILE A 39 -1.98 2.11 -5.90
C ILE A 39 -1.78 3.23 -4.90
N ALA A 40 -0.52 3.60 -4.65
CA ALA A 40 -0.15 4.78 -3.86
C ALA A 40 -0.70 4.79 -2.42
N ASN A 41 -0.83 3.63 -1.77
CA ASN A 41 -1.19 3.58 -0.35
C ASN A 41 0.03 3.87 0.52
N SER A 42 -0.12 4.73 1.52
CA SER A 42 0.88 5.03 2.54
C SER A 42 0.32 4.69 3.91
N GLY A 43 0.84 3.63 4.52
CA GLY A 43 0.31 3.04 5.74
C GLY A 43 0.23 1.52 5.63
N ASN A 44 -0.31 0.91 6.67
CA ASN A 44 -0.37 -0.54 6.84
C ASN A 44 -1.78 -1.07 6.60
N ALA A 45 -1.87 -2.28 6.03
CA ALA A 45 -3.13 -3.01 5.85
C ALA A 45 -4.20 -2.19 5.09
N SER A 46 -3.78 -1.39 4.11
CA SER A 46 -4.67 -0.52 3.35
C SER A 46 -4.90 -1.04 1.93
N SER A 47 -6.10 -0.84 1.38
CA SER A 47 -6.49 -1.35 0.07
C SER A 47 -7.16 -0.31 -0.81
N GLY A 48 -6.80 -0.27 -2.10
CA GLY A 48 -7.37 0.65 -3.08
C GLY A 48 -6.39 1.72 -3.53
N VAL A 49 -6.81 2.98 -3.61
CA VAL A 49 -6.04 4.04 -4.29
C VAL A 49 -5.80 5.24 -3.39
N ALA A 50 -4.53 5.63 -3.21
CA ALA A 50 -4.15 6.87 -2.54
C ALA A 50 -4.73 6.99 -1.12
N ASN A 51 -4.73 5.91 -0.34
CA ASN A 51 -5.04 5.97 1.08
C ASN A 51 -3.80 6.35 1.88
N SER A 52 -3.92 7.30 2.79
CA SER A 52 -2.91 7.69 3.76
C SER A 52 -3.44 7.39 5.15
N GLY A 53 -2.89 6.36 5.80
CA GLY A 53 -3.37 5.83 7.07
C GLY A 53 -3.43 4.31 7.07
N ASP A 54 -3.64 3.75 8.25
CA ASP A 54 -3.67 2.32 8.50
C ASP A 54 -5.10 1.77 8.43
N ASN A 55 -5.25 0.52 7.97
CA ASN A 55 -6.53 -0.19 7.95
C ASN A 55 -7.63 0.52 7.14
N SER A 56 -7.27 1.18 6.03
CA SER A 56 -8.22 1.94 5.21
C SER A 56 -8.48 1.27 3.85
N SER A 57 -9.73 1.33 3.38
CA SER A 57 -10.15 0.71 2.12
C SER A 57 -10.92 1.70 1.23
N GLY A 58 -10.70 1.62 -0.08
CA GLY A 58 -11.33 2.52 -1.06
C GLY A 58 -10.33 3.52 -1.60
N ALA A 59 -10.68 4.81 -1.69
CA ALA A 59 -9.76 5.79 -2.24
C ALA A 59 -9.75 7.17 -1.58
N PHE A 60 -8.57 7.78 -1.55
CA PHE A 60 -8.34 9.13 -1.03
C PHE A 60 -8.70 9.31 0.46
N ASN A 61 -8.63 8.23 1.24
CA ASN A 61 -8.75 8.29 2.70
C ASN A 61 -7.47 8.89 3.30
N GLN A 62 -7.60 9.73 4.33
CA GLN A 62 -6.48 10.45 4.97
C GLN A 62 -6.33 10.15 6.46
N GLY A 63 -7.02 9.12 6.94
CA GLY A 63 -6.92 8.64 8.30
C GLY A 63 -7.06 7.13 8.38
N ASP A 64 -6.98 6.65 9.62
CA ASP A 64 -7.04 5.24 9.93
C ASP A 64 -8.49 4.74 9.96
N ASN A 65 -8.68 3.46 9.68
CA ASN A 65 -9.97 2.76 9.79
C ASN A 65 -11.09 3.37 8.94
N GLN A 66 -10.77 3.88 7.76
CA GLN A 66 -11.73 4.48 6.85
C GLN A 66 -12.12 3.49 5.74
N ALA A 67 -13.37 3.56 5.30
CA ALA A 67 -13.84 2.82 4.14
C ALA A 67 -14.58 3.76 3.19
N GLY A 68 -14.42 3.56 1.89
CA GLY A 68 -15.10 4.37 0.87
C GLY A 68 -14.19 5.44 0.27
N PHE A 69 -14.73 6.64 0.06
CA PHE A 69 -14.05 7.70 -0.67
C PHE A 69 -13.88 8.94 0.20
N PHE A 70 -12.69 9.56 0.14
CA PHE A 70 -12.40 10.85 0.77
C PHE A 70 -12.60 10.89 2.29
N GLY A 71 -12.40 9.76 2.99
CA GLY A 71 -12.49 9.70 4.46
C GLY A 71 -13.89 9.90 5.02
N GLN A 72 -14.93 9.61 4.22
CA GLN A 72 -16.31 9.63 4.68
C GLN A 72 -16.58 8.39 5.57
N PRO A 73 -17.29 8.55 6.70
CA PRO A 73 -17.74 7.42 7.51
C PRO A 73 -18.80 6.57 6.80
#